data_AF-A0A9P6GYK7-F1
#
_entry.id   AF-A0A9P6GYK7-F1
#
_cell.length_a   1.000
_cell.length_b   1.000
_cell.length_c   1.000
_cell.angle_alpha   90.00
_cell.angle_beta   90.00
_cell.angle_gamma   90.00
#
_symmetry.space_group_name_H-M   'P 1'
#
loop_
_entity.id
_entity.type
_entity.pdbx_description
1 polymer ?
#
loop_
_entity_poly.entity_id
_entity_poly.type
_entity_poly.pdbx_seq_one_letter_code
_entity_poly.pdbx_strand_id
1 'polypeptide(L)'
;MLKEKFLKGLEKIKPKLVKTLTNTAQGYLFGCMVGLFTAKDKPTLADVHSSGKDFARLCGVYTATESMIEVLREKEDPYNGIMSGVITGTFCVKGGLSGTSLLGGSALGIYSGLNLLIDEKK
;
A
#
# COMPACT_ATOMS: atom_id res chain seq x y z
N MET A 1 32.98 -1.32 10.78
CA MET A 1 31.86 -1.17 11.75
C MET A 1 30.66 -0.34 11.27
N LEU A 2 30.70 1.00 11.15
CA LEU A 2 29.50 1.78 10.80
C LEU A 2 29.02 1.52 9.36
N LYS A 3 29.96 1.47 8.39
CA LYS A 3 29.69 1.10 6.99
C LYS A 3 29.11 -0.30 6.83
N GLU A 4 29.60 -1.29 7.60
CA GLU A 4 29.10 -2.67 7.52
C GLU A 4 27.70 -2.84 8.12
N LYS A 5 27.38 -2.12 9.21
CA LYS A 5 26.02 -2.09 9.74
C LYS A 5 25.05 -1.43 8.76
N PHE A 6 25.49 -0.35 8.10
CA PHE A 6 24.69 0.35 7.09
C PHE A 6 24.49 -0.50 5.82
N LEU A 7 25.53 -1.19 5.34
CA LEU A 7 25.46 -2.11 4.21
C LEU A 7 24.57 -3.32 4.50
N LYS A 8 24.69 -3.95 5.67
CA LYS A 8 23.79 -5.05 6.10
C LYS A 8 22.34 -4.57 6.26
N GLY A 9 22.14 -3.33 6.71
CA GLY A 9 20.83 -2.69 6.73
C GLY A 9 20.27 -2.49 5.32
N LEU A 10 21.07 -2.01 4.38
CA LEU A 10 20.70 -1.86 2.97
C LEU A 10 20.40 -3.21 2.29
N GLU A 11 21.15 -4.26 2.61
CA GLU A 11 20.87 -5.62 2.09
C GLU A 11 19.54 -6.17 2.58
N LYS A 12 19.17 -5.91 3.84
CA LYS A 12 17.83 -6.25 4.36
C LYS A 12 16.71 -5.37 3.78
N ILE A 13 17.02 -4.12 3.43
CA ILE A 13 16.05 -3.18 2.86
C ILE A 13 15.83 -3.43 1.36
N LYS A 14 16.84 -3.85 0.60
CA LYS A 14 16.75 -4.15 -0.83
C LYS A 14 15.53 -5.00 -1.22
N PRO A 15 15.28 -6.19 -0.62
CA PRO A 15 14.13 -7.00 -0.99
C PRO A 15 12.80 -6.30 -0.67
N LYS A 16 12.71 -5.58 0.45
CA LYS A 16 11.52 -4.79 0.82
C LYS A 16 11.29 -3.61 -0.13
N LEU A 17 12.36 -2.96 -0.57
CA LEU A 17 12.31 -1.82 -1.49
C LEU A 17 11.89 -2.27 -2.89
N VAL A 18 12.40 -3.43 -3.35
CA VAL A 18 11.93 -4.08 -4.58
C VAL A 18 10.46 -4.48 -4.47
N LYS A 19 10.04 -5.08 -3.34
CA LYS A 19 8.63 -5.40 -3.08
C LYS A 19 7.75 -4.15 -3.15
N THR A 20 8.15 -3.06 -2.49
CA THR A 20 7.44 -1.77 -2.54
C THR A 20 7.33 -1.23 -3.95
N LEU A 21 8.42 -1.25 -4.74
CA LEU A 21 8.40 -0.77 -6.12
C LEU A 21 7.51 -1.64 -7.01
N THR A 22 7.60 -2.97 -6.90
CA THR A 22 6.77 -3.90 -7.66
C THR A 22 5.29 -3.72 -7.31
N ASN A 23 4.95 -3.64 -6.03
CA ASN A 23 3.58 -3.44 -5.58
C ASN A 23 3.04 -2.06 -5.99
N THR A 24 3.89 -1.03 -5.96
CA THR A 24 3.53 0.32 -6.44
C THR A 24 3.25 0.32 -7.94
N ALA A 25 4.09 -0.36 -8.73
CA ALA A 25 3.90 -0.50 -10.17
C ALA A 25 2.65 -1.32 -10.51
N GLN A 26 2.42 -2.42 -9.79
CA GLN A 26 1.20 -3.22 -9.91
C GLN A 26 -0.04 -2.39 -9.54
N GLY A 27 0.01 -1.62 -8.46
CA GLY A 27 -1.03 -0.68 -8.08
C GLY A 27 -1.30 0.36 -9.16
N TYR A 28 -0.26 0.91 -9.78
CA TYR A 28 -0.41 1.84 -10.90
C TYR A 28 -1.13 1.21 -12.09
N LEU A 29 -0.72 -0.01 -12.48
CA LEU A 29 -1.34 -0.74 -13.59
C LEU A 29 -2.80 -1.08 -13.30
N PHE A 30 -3.08 -1.56 -12.08
CA PHE A 30 -4.45 -1.83 -11.64
C PHE A 30 -5.30 -0.55 -11.64
N GLY A 31 -4.77 0.56 -11.12
CA GLY A 31 -5.47 1.85 -11.13
C GLY A 31 -5.72 2.39 -12.53
N CYS A 32 -4.77 2.19 -13.47
CA CYS A 32 -5.00 2.51 -14.88
C CYS A 32 -6.17 1.68 -15.44
N MET A 33 -6.21 0.38 -15.15
CA MET A 33 -7.31 -0.50 -15.57
C MET A 33 -8.64 -0.03 -14.98
N VAL A 34 -8.71 0.26 -13.68
CA VAL A 34 -9.90 0.80 -13.03
C VAL A 34 -10.33 2.12 -13.69
N GLY A 35 -9.38 3.00 -14.01
CA GLY A 35 -9.65 4.27 -14.68
C GLY A 35 -10.27 4.11 -16.08
N LEU A 36 -9.89 3.06 -16.82
CA LEU A 36 -10.51 2.73 -18.10
C LEU A 36 -11.98 2.32 -17.96
N PHE A 37 -12.33 1.58 -16.91
CA PHE A 37 -13.71 1.10 -16.67
C PHE A 37 -14.61 2.10 -15.94
N THR A 38 -14.03 3.09 -15.24
CA THR A 38 -14.80 4.05 -14.42
C THR A 38 -15.06 5.37 -15.16
N ALA A 39 -14.46 5.58 -16.34
CA ALA A 39 -14.70 6.77 -17.15
C ALA A 39 -16.13 6.78 -17.70
N LYS A 40 -16.87 7.87 -17.46
CA LYS A 40 -18.32 7.95 -17.74
C LYS A 40 -18.70 8.10 -19.21
N ASP A 41 -17.85 8.68 -20.06
CA ASP A 41 -18.21 8.97 -21.47
C ASP A 41 -17.06 8.70 -22.45
N LYS A 42 -15.85 9.20 -22.17
CA LYS A 42 -14.64 8.95 -22.96
C LYS A 42 -13.45 8.79 -22.01
N PRO A 43 -12.77 7.64 -21.98
CA PRO A 43 -11.60 7.45 -21.14
C PRO A 43 -10.48 8.36 -21.64
N THR A 44 -10.25 9.47 -20.96
CA THR A 44 -9.12 10.35 -21.23
C THR A 44 -7.86 9.74 -20.61
N LEU A 45 -6.70 9.90 -21.27
CA LEU A 45 -5.42 9.49 -20.67
C LEU A 45 -5.21 10.15 -19.29
N ALA A 46 -5.76 11.35 -19.08
CA ALA A 46 -5.71 12.04 -17.81
C ALA A 46 -6.45 11.29 -16.68
N ASP A 47 -7.62 10.70 -16.96
CA ASP A 47 -8.42 9.98 -15.97
C ASP A 47 -7.76 8.64 -15.62
N VAL A 48 -7.30 7.92 -16.64
CA VAL A 48 -6.54 6.66 -16.49
C VAL A 48 -5.28 6.88 -15.67
N HIS A 49 -4.50 7.91 -16.00
CA HIS A 49 -3.28 8.25 -15.29
C HIS A 49 -3.55 8.79 -13.87
N SER A 50 -4.63 9.56 -13.67
CA SER A 50 -5.02 10.03 -12.34
C SER A 50 -5.39 8.87 -11.43
N SER A 51 -6.22 7.94 -11.91
CA SER A 51 -6.58 6.72 -11.19
C SER A 51 -5.34 5.86 -10.93
N GLY A 52 -4.50 5.62 -11.94
CA GLY A 52 -3.23 4.92 -11.76
C GLY A 52 -2.34 5.53 -10.68
N LYS A 53 -2.18 6.86 -10.66
CA LYS A 53 -1.41 7.55 -9.60
C LYS A 53 -2.00 7.39 -8.21
N ASP A 54 -3.32 7.44 -8.08
CA ASP A 54 -3.99 7.29 -6.79
C ASP A 54 -3.78 5.87 -6.22
N PHE A 55 -3.93 4.82 -7.04
CA PHE A 55 -3.65 3.45 -6.62
C PHE A 55 -2.15 3.18 -6.39
N ALA A 56 -1.27 3.77 -7.20
CA ALA A 56 0.18 3.67 -6.98
C ALA A 56 0.57 4.25 -5.61
N ARG A 57 0.03 5.41 -5.25
CA ARG A 57 0.24 6.02 -3.93
C ARG A 57 -0.30 5.13 -2.82
N LEU A 58 -1.51 4.59 -2.99
CA LEU A 58 -2.13 3.70 -2.01
C LEU A 58 -1.28 2.45 -1.77
N CYS A 59 -0.89 1.73 -2.82
CA CYS A 59 -0.03 0.54 -2.70
C CYS A 59 1.35 0.87 -2.15
N GLY A 60 1.95 1.99 -2.57
CA GLY A 60 3.25 2.43 -2.10
C GLY A 60 3.26 2.76 -0.60
N VAL A 61 2.26 3.52 -0.13
CA VAL A 61 2.11 3.86 1.29
C VAL A 61 1.80 2.61 2.12
N TYR A 62 0.96 1.70 1.61
CA TYR A 62 0.67 0.42 2.25
C TYR A 62 1.94 -0.40 2.47
N THR A 63 2.65 -0.74 1.40
CA THR A 63 3.84 -1.61 1.50
C THR A 63 4.99 -0.93 2.25
N ALA A 64 5.13 0.39 2.16
CA ALA A 64 6.11 1.14 2.97
C ALA A 64 5.77 1.07 4.46
N THR A 65 4.50 1.26 4.83
CA THR A 65 4.05 1.22 6.23
C THR A 65 4.16 -0.20 6.79
N GLU A 66 3.73 -1.20 6.03
CA GLU A 66 3.88 -2.62 6.38
C GLU A 66 5.35 -2.99 6.60
N SER A 67 6.22 -2.63 5.65
CA SER A 67 7.68 -2.87 5.76
C SER A 67 8.29 -2.20 6.98
N MET A 68 7.84 -0.98 7.33
CA MET A 68 8.32 -0.24 8.48
C MET A 68 7.85 -0.87 9.80
N ILE A 69 6.58 -1.29 9.88
CA ILE A 69 6.03 -1.96 11.06
C ILE A 69 6.73 -3.32 11.27
N GLU A 70 6.98 -4.08 10.21
CA GLU A 70 7.74 -5.35 10.28
C GLU A 70 9.17 -5.13 10.80
N VAL A 71 9.84 -4.06 10.37
CA VAL A 71 11.19 -3.72 10.87
C VAL A 71 11.15 -3.33 12.36
N LEU A 72 10.09 -2.64 12.81
CA LEU A 72 9.95 -2.22 14.20
C LEU A 72 9.53 -3.34 15.15
N ARG A 73 8.64 -4.25 14.71
CA ARG A 73 8.13 -5.35 15.54
C ARG A 73 8.91 -6.66 15.40
N GLU A 74 9.74 -6.80 14.37
CA GLU A 74 10.44 -8.05 14.00
C GLU A 74 9.53 -9.29 13.97
N LYS A 75 8.24 -9.09 13.71
CA LYS A 75 7.21 -10.13 13.60
C LYS A 75 6.40 -9.90 12.35
N GLU A 76 6.16 -10.96 11.58
CA GLU A 76 5.18 -11.00 10.48
C GLU A 76 3.85 -11.51 11.05
N ASP A 77 3.01 -10.59 11.53
CA ASP A 77 1.66 -10.89 12.04
C ASP A 77 0.59 -10.25 11.14
N PRO A 78 -0.61 -10.84 10.99
CA PRO A 78 -1.73 -10.22 10.27
C PRO A 78 -2.15 -8.85 10.84
N TYR A 79 -1.82 -8.58 12.10
CA TYR A 79 -2.01 -7.28 12.74
C TYR A 79 -1.21 -6.16 12.06
N ASN A 80 -0.05 -6.45 11.47
CA ASN A 80 0.74 -5.47 10.73
C ASN A 80 0.04 -5.04 9.44
N GLY A 81 -0.61 -5.98 8.75
CA GLY A 81 -1.42 -5.70 7.56
C GLY A 81 -2.66 -4.88 7.86
N ILE A 82 -3.34 -5.18 9.00
CA ILE A 82 -4.47 -4.38 9.47
C ILE A 82 -4.02 -2.94 9.76
N MET A 83 -2.95 -2.78 10.54
CA MET A 83 -2.47 -1.46 10.97
C MET A 83 -1.94 -0.63 9.81
N SER A 84 -1.17 -1.25 8.90
CA SER A 84 -0.72 -0.60 7.66
C SER A 84 -1.89 -0.24 6.74
N GLY A 85 -2.92 -1.08 6.67
CA GLY A 85 -4.16 -0.80 5.94
C GLY A 85 -4.91 0.41 6.49
N VAL A 86 -5.09 0.48 7.82
CA VAL A 86 -5.72 1.62 8.49
C VAL A 86 -4.95 2.91 8.26
N ILE A 87 -3.63 2.89 8.45
CA ILE A 87 -2.77 4.06 8.25
C ILE A 87 -2.86 4.52 6.80
N THR A 88 -2.73 3.59 5.84
CA THR A 88 -2.76 3.92 4.41
C THR A 88 -4.09 4.51 3.99
N GLY A 89 -5.21 3.86 4.35
CA GLY A 89 -6.53 4.33 3.97
C GLY A 89 -6.90 5.66 4.62
N THR A 90 -6.37 5.95 5.82
CA THR A 90 -6.56 7.25 6.46
C THR A 90 -5.71 8.34 5.79
N PHE A 91 -4.50 8.02 5.35
CA PHE A 91 -3.54 8.99 4.80
C PHE A 91 -3.74 9.27 3.31
N CYS A 92 -4.28 8.31 2.54
CA CYS A 92 -4.44 8.43 1.09
C CYS A 92 -5.76 9.09 0.66
N VAL A 93 -6.69 9.39 1.58
CA VAL A 93 -7.95 10.04 1.24
C VAL A 93 -7.75 11.54 0.97
N LYS A 94 -8.15 11.98 -0.23
CA LYS A 94 -8.17 13.39 -0.62
C LYS A 94 -9.23 14.13 0.21
N GLY A 95 -8.81 14.99 1.13
CA GLY A 95 -9.70 15.76 1.99
C GLY A 95 -9.26 15.92 3.46
N GLY A 96 -8.13 15.34 3.87
CA GLY A 96 -7.62 15.45 5.24
C GLY A 96 -8.23 14.43 6.20
N LEU A 97 -8.11 14.65 7.52
CA LEU A 97 -8.64 13.73 8.55
C LEU A 97 -10.17 13.94 8.70
N SER A 98 -10.94 13.44 7.75
CA SER A 98 -12.41 13.51 7.75
C SER A 98 -13.03 12.13 7.95
N GLY A 99 -14.36 12.05 8.11
CA GLY A 99 -15.07 10.78 8.29
C GLY A 99 -14.85 9.78 7.14
N THR A 100 -14.62 10.27 5.92
CA THR A 100 -14.28 9.43 4.75
C THR A 100 -12.89 8.81 4.86
N SER A 101 -11.94 9.46 5.53
CA SER A 101 -10.59 8.94 5.78
C SER A 101 -10.62 7.83 6.82
N LEU A 102 -11.44 7.98 7.86
CA LEU A 102 -11.63 6.93 8.87
C LEU A 102 -12.33 5.70 8.29
N LEU A 103 -13.34 5.90 7.43
CA LEU A 103 -14.01 4.83 6.69
C LEU A 103 -13.08 4.15 5.69
N GLY A 104 -12.29 4.93 4.94
CA GLY A 104 -11.28 4.39 4.01
C GLY A 104 -10.23 3.56 4.74
N GLY A 105 -9.69 4.08 5.85
CA GLY A 105 -8.74 3.37 6.72
C GLY A 105 -9.30 2.07 7.27
N SER A 106 -10.46 2.12 7.91
CA SER A 106 -11.09 0.93 8.50
C SER A 106 -11.43 -0.12 7.44
N ALA A 107 -11.98 0.27 6.28
CA ALA A 107 -12.27 -0.65 5.19
C ALA A 107 -11.00 -1.33 4.64
N LEU A 108 -9.93 -0.56 4.42
CA LEU A 108 -8.67 -1.11 3.91
C LEU A 108 -7.97 -2.01 4.94
N GLY A 109 -8.04 -1.64 6.22
CA GLY A 109 -7.50 -2.43 7.33
C GLY A 109 -8.21 -3.77 7.47
N ILE A 110 -9.56 -3.78 7.40
CA ILE A 110 -10.36 -5.02 7.43
C ILE A 110 -10.05 -5.87 6.19
N TYR A 111 -10.02 -5.27 5.00
CA TYR A 111 -9.69 -5.98 3.75
C TYR A 111 -8.33 -6.67 3.83
N SER A 112 -7.30 -5.94 4.27
CA SER A 112 -5.94 -6.49 4.37
C SER A 112 -5.85 -7.57 5.44
N GLY A 113 -6.49 -7.36 6.60
CA GLY A 113 -6.57 -8.37 7.66
C GLY A 113 -7.25 -9.66 7.21
N LEU A 114 -8.37 -9.57 6.51
CA LEU A 114 -9.07 -10.73 5.95
C LEU A 114 -8.22 -11.45 4.91
N ASN A 115 -7.55 -10.72 4.02
CA ASN A 115 -6.71 -11.32 3.00
C ASN A 115 -5.56 -12.13 3.61
N LEU A 116 -4.91 -11.60 4.65
CA LEU A 116 -3.84 -12.30 5.36
C LEU A 116 -4.33 -13.51 6.17
N LEU A 117 -5.51 -13.43 6.78
CA LEU A 117 -6.12 -14.56 7.49
C LEU A 117 -6.52 -15.70 6.55
N ILE A 118 -6.88 -15.38 5.30
CA ILE A 118 -7.18 -16.38 4.26
C ILE A 118 -5.88 -17.03 3.78
N ASP A 119 -4.80 -16.25 3.63
CA ASP A 119 -3.49 -16.76 3.21
C ASP A 119 -2.86 -17.68 4.27
N GLU A 120 -2.99 -17.35 5.56
CA GLU A 120 -2.54 -18.22 6.67
C GLU A 120 -3.24 -19.59 6.73
N LYS A 121 -4.43 -19.71 6.14
CA LYS A 121 -5.21 -20.96 6.15
C LYS A 121 -4.96 -21.88 4.96
N LYS A 122 -4.11 -21.47 4.01
CA LYS A 122 -3.85 -22.18 2.75
C LYS A 122 -2.54 -22.93 2.78
#